data_AF-A0A1B9IRA9-F1
#
_entry.id   AF-A0A1B9IRA9-F1
#
_cell.length_a   1.000
_cell.length_b   1.000
_cell.length_c   1.000
_cell.angle_alpha   90.00
_cell.angle_beta   90.00
_cell.angle_gamma   90.00
#
_symmetry.space_group_name_H-M   'P 1'
#
loop_
_entity.id
_entity.type
_entity.pdbx_description
1 polymer ?
#
loop_
_entity_poly.entity_id
_entity_poly.type
_entity_poly.pdbx_seq_one_letter_code
_entity_poly.pdbx_strand_id
1 'polypeptide(L)'
;MVDHDGIHTIAISTNQYIKPKTVEDIIPPLQKFTKRDLLEIFGQPQKRTLNCYTNLSSESLYRAPLSHPLNDLVCYITIPSDDGQPEWNTKNVLWADGSAEKLIKDYELKESKNFYRTIPVFVMDSDKFGKYTFIGWWKYTSLKVIEPFSDELMEMMKLKESTGAYSKYGKSEKKWKKSCSGRWVKLGFVQVKEKFLKGISELKNGEGGEYVLKVGRLNEELKVLREYESGGWKVKNGSR
;
A
#
# COMPACT_ATOMS: atom_id res chain seq x y z
N MET A 1 50.99 58.75 31.76
CA MET A 1 50.23 59.00 30.52
C MET A 1 50.61 57.90 29.54
N VAL A 2 49.60 57.12 29.15
CA VAL A 2 49.52 56.18 28.01
C VAL A 2 50.25 54.84 28.13
N ASP A 3 49.42 53.80 28.10
CA ASP A 3 49.67 52.36 27.93
C ASP A 3 50.32 52.01 26.57
N HIS A 4 50.98 50.84 26.48
CA HIS A 4 50.46 49.75 25.63
C HIS A 4 51.35 48.49 25.65
N ASP A 5 50.63 47.37 25.77
CA ASP A 5 50.99 45.96 25.70
C ASP A 5 51.54 45.46 24.34
N GLY A 6 52.12 44.25 24.41
CA GLY A 6 52.03 43.23 23.36
C GLY A 6 53.38 42.84 22.76
N ILE A 7 53.75 41.57 22.54
CA ILE A 7 52.99 40.36 22.26
C ILE A 7 53.88 39.16 22.66
N HIS A 8 53.37 38.21 23.45
CA HIS A 8 53.94 36.87 23.61
C HIS A 8 53.17 35.87 22.76
N THR A 9 53.90 35.18 21.87
CA THR A 9 53.42 34.09 21.02
C THR A 9 53.14 32.84 21.88
N ILE A 10 51.88 32.39 21.91
CA ILE A 10 51.49 31.10 22.50
C ILE A 10 51.22 30.12 21.36
N ALA A 11 51.98 29.03 21.34
CA ALA A 11 51.78 27.88 20.47
C ALA A 11 50.51 27.12 20.89
N ILE A 12 49.54 27.02 19.97
CA ILE A 12 48.34 26.20 20.18
C ILE A 12 48.65 24.77 19.76
N SER A 13 48.78 23.91 20.77
CA SER A 13 48.77 22.45 20.66
C SER A 13 47.46 21.99 20.03
N THR A 14 47.55 21.27 18.91
CA THR A 14 46.43 20.64 18.23
C THR A 14 45.78 19.58 19.13
N ASN A 15 44.67 19.96 19.79
CA ASN A 15 43.76 19.00 20.40
C ASN A 15 43.18 18.11 19.29
N GLN A 16 43.50 16.82 19.38
CA GLN A 16 42.85 15.77 18.61
C GLN A 16 41.35 15.84 18.88
N TYR A 17 40.60 16.21 17.85
CA TYR A 17 39.15 16.12 17.83
C TYR A 17 38.77 14.64 17.98
N ILE A 18 38.36 14.25 19.17
CA ILE A 18 37.63 12.99 19.37
C ILE A 18 36.30 13.20 18.66
N LYS A 19 36.15 12.60 17.46
CA LYS A 19 34.85 12.50 16.80
C LYS A 19 33.88 11.86 17.80
N PRO A 20 32.75 12.50 18.14
CA PRO A 20 31.70 11.78 18.84
C PRO A 20 31.32 10.58 17.98
N LYS A 21 31.29 9.39 18.57
CA LYS A 21 30.62 8.23 17.96
C LYS A 21 29.20 8.69 17.69
N THR A 22 28.90 8.98 16.43
CA THR A 22 27.52 9.13 16.00
C THR A 22 26.84 7.83 16.39
N VAL A 23 25.84 7.95 17.26
CA VAL A 23 24.73 7.01 17.29
C VAL A 23 24.10 7.18 15.91
N GLU A 24 24.72 6.59 14.89
CA GLU A 24 24.01 6.28 13.67
C GLU A 24 22.83 5.47 14.15
N ASP A 25 21.65 6.07 13.99
CA ASP A 25 20.38 5.42 14.15
C ASP A 25 20.52 4.00 13.64
N ILE A 26 20.53 3.03 14.55
CA ILE A 26 20.37 1.64 14.19
C ILE A 26 18.93 1.59 13.73
N ILE A 27 18.70 1.97 12.46
CA ILE A 27 17.43 1.78 11.79
C ILE A 27 17.26 0.26 11.88
N PRO A 28 16.30 -0.22 12.68
CA PRO A 28 16.11 -1.65 12.81
C PRO A 28 15.92 -2.19 11.38
N PRO A 29 16.55 -3.34 11.05
CA PRO A 29 16.54 -3.85 9.69
C PRO A 29 15.10 -3.88 9.19
N LEU A 30 14.86 -3.28 8.02
CA LEU A 30 13.53 -3.22 7.41
C LEU A 30 12.96 -4.63 7.38
N GLN A 31 11.91 -4.87 8.17
CA GLN A 31 11.32 -6.19 8.28
C GLN A 31 10.69 -6.56 6.94
N LYS A 32 11.06 -7.74 6.44
CA LYS A 32 10.57 -8.28 5.17
C LYS A 32 9.48 -9.31 5.45
N PHE A 33 8.35 -9.16 4.78
CA PHE A 33 7.18 -10.03 4.90
C PHE A 33 7.01 -10.84 3.61
N THR A 34 6.69 -12.11 3.73
CA THR A 34 6.16 -12.91 2.61
C THR A 34 4.67 -12.68 2.46
N LYS A 35 4.12 -13.12 1.32
CA LYS A 35 2.66 -13.22 1.16
C LYS A 35 1.99 -14.04 2.27
N ARG A 36 2.66 -15.08 2.78
CA ARG A 36 2.16 -15.90 3.89
C ARG A 36 2.11 -15.12 5.20
N ASP A 37 3.17 -14.38 5.52
CA ASP A 37 3.23 -13.56 6.75
C ASP A 37 2.11 -12.52 6.76
N LEU A 38 1.87 -11.84 5.62
CA LEU A 38 0.77 -10.88 5.50
C LEU A 38 -0.59 -11.57 5.72
N LEU A 39 -0.79 -12.78 5.19
CA LEU A 39 -2.01 -13.56 5.43
C LEU A 39 -2.16 -13.99 6.90
N GLU A 40 -1.07 -14.28 7.60
CA GLU A 40 -1.11 -14.64 9.01
C GLU A 40 -1.39 -13.41 9.90
N ILE A 41 -0.79 -12.26 9.60
CA ILE A 41 -0.96 -11.01 10.36
C ILE A 41 -2.39 -10.48 10.23
N PHE A 42 -2.88 -10.34 9.00
CA PHE A 42 -4.21 -9.78 8.75
C PHE A 42 -5.34 -10.81 8.91
N GLY A 43 -5.00 -12.04 9.28
CA GLY A 43 -5.92 -13.18 9.38
C GLY A 43 -6.16 -13.83 8.02
N GLN A 44 -6.44 -15.15 8.03
CA GLN A 44 -6.86 -15.88 6.83
C GLN A 44 -8.39 -15.81 6.68
N PRO A 45 -8.95 -15.02 5.75
CA PRO A 45 -10.19 -15.43 5.11
C PRO A 45 -9.73 -16.38 4.01
N GLN A 46 -9.68 -17.70 4.24
CA GLN A 46 -9.25 -18.64 3.20
C GLN A 46 -10.13 -18.49 1.94
N LYS A 47 -9.65 -17.68 0.96
CA LYS A 47 -9.86 -17.75 -0.50
C LYS A 47 -9.36 -16.57 -1.34
N ARG A 48 -8.83 -15.45 -0.81
CA ARG A 48 -8.61 -14.26 -1.65
C ARG A 48 -7.35 -13.49 -1.31
N THR A 49 -6.33 -13.58 -2.18
CA THR A 49 -5.23 -12.60 -2.25
C THR A 49 -5.22 -12.02 -3.65
N LEU A 50 -5.52 -10.73 -3.76
CA LEU A 50 -5.42 -9.96 -4.99
C LEU A 50 -4.02 -9.32 -5.06
N ASN A 51 -3.41 -9.35 -6.24
CA ASN A 51 -2.24 -8.53 -6.51
C ASN A 51 -2.73 -7.20 -7.11
N CYS A 52 -2.15 -6.12 -6.61
CA CYS A 52 -2.35 -4.70 -6.95
C CYS A 52 -3.63 -4.00 -6.45
N TYR A 53 -4.67 -4.70 -5.98
CA TYR A 53 -5.81 -4.12 -5.24
C TYR A 53 -6.46 -5.20 -4.36
N THR A 54 -6.12 -5.42 -3.10
CA THR A 54 -6.87 -6.45 -2.32
C THR A 54 -8.27 -5.98 -1.94
N ASN A 55 -9.16 -5.90 -2.93
CA ASN A 55 -10.58 -6.17 -2.74
C ASN A 55 -10.69 -7.61 -2.25
N LEU A 56 -11.38 -7.80 -1.13
CA LEU A 56 -11.76 -9.12 -0.64
C LEU A 56 -12.86 -9.73 -1.55
N SER A 57 -12.78 -9.69 -2.89
CA SER A 57 -13.84 -10.23 -3.80
C SER A 57 -13.53 -11.62 -4.34
N SER A 58 -14.55 -12.50 -4.36
CA SER A 58 -14.45 -13.89 -4.76
C SER A 58 -14.51 -13.95 -6.25
N GLU A 59 -13.46 -14.50 -6.81
CA GLU A 59 -13.64 -15.35 -7.96
C GLU A 59 -13.01 -16.71 -7.64
N SER A 60 -13.83 -17.62 -7.13
CA SER A 60 -13.63 -19.05 -7.32
C SER A 60 -14.95 -19.63 -7.80
N LEU A 61 -14.96 -20.10 -9.04
CA LEU A 61 -16.06 -20.72 -9.80
C LEU A 61 -16.59 -22.04 -9.23
N TYR A 62 -16.62 -22.21 -7.91
CA TYR A 62 -17.14 -23.41 -7.25
C TYR A 62 -17.98 -23.01 -6.04
N ARG A 63 -19.29 -23.30 -6.12
CA ARG A 63 -20.35 -23.20 -5.09
C ARG A 63 -19.95 -22.34 -3.88
N ALA A 64 -20.34 -21.07 -3.91
CA ALA A 64 -19.91 -20.05 -2.95
C ALA A 64 -20.23 -20.46 -1.49
N PRO A 65 -19.22 -20.69 -0.63
CA PRO A 65 -19.39 -20.41 0.79
C PRO A 65 -19.78 -18.92 0.92
N LEU A 66 -20.63 -18.62 1.88
CA LEU A 66 -21.15 -17.28 2.16
C LEU A 66 -20.06 -16.21 1.97
N SER A 67 -20.35 -15.22 1.12
CA SER A 67 -19.45 -14.08 0.90
C SER A 67 -19.19 -13.42 2.25
N HIS A 68 -17.93 -13.44 2.72
CA HIS A 68 -17.52 -12.73 3.94
C HIS A 68 -18.05 -11.28 3.93
N PRO A 69 -18.62 -10.79 5.04
CA PRO A 69 -19.42 -9.57 5.03
C PRO A 69 -18.62 -8.29 4.78
N LEU A 70 -17.30 -8.33 4.93
CA LEU A 70 -16.39 -7.21 4.67
C LEU A 70 -15.67 -7.29 3.33
N ASN A 71 -16.21 -8.04 2.37
CA ASN A 71 -15.53 -8.36 1.12
C ASN A 71 -15.17 -7.18 0.20
N ASP A 72 -15.71 -6.00 0.50
CA ASP A 72 -15.43 -4.80 -0.26
C ASP A 72 -14.36 -3.91 0.39
N LEU A 73 -13.84 -4.29 1.56
CA LEU A 73 -12.81 -3.51 2.24
C LEU A 73 -11.39 -3.95 1.88
N VAL A 74 -10.50 -2.98 1.71
CA VAL A 74 -9.08 -3.17 1.44
C VAL A 74 -8.30 -3.27 2.76
N CYS A 75 -7.74 -4.44 3.07
CA CYS A 75 -7.00 -4.62 4.33
C CYS A 75 -5.57 -4.07 4.28
N TYR A 76 -4.92 -4.17 3.13
CA TYR A 76 -3.56 -3.67 2.87
C TYR A 76 -3.35 -3.49 1.37
N ILE A 77 -2.29 -2.77 0.99
CA ILE A 77 -1.88 -2.56 -0.39
C ILE A 77 -0.48 -3.13 -0.59
N THR A 78 -0.29 -3.90 -1.66
CA THR A 78 1.02 -4.30 -2.15
C THR A 78 1.32 -3.60 -3.47
N ILE A 79 2.51 -3.04 -3.56
CA ILE A 79 3.01 -2.32 -4.72
C ILE A 79 4.11 -3.19 -5.33
N PRO A 80 4.02 -3.57 -6.61
CA PRO A 80 5.14 -4.25 -7.27
C PRO A 80 6.39 -3.36 -7.27
N SER A 81 7.57 -3.95 -7.46
CA SER A 81 8.81 -3.20 -7.59
C SER A 81 8.73 -2.15 -8.72
N ASP A 82 9.65 -1.19 -8.69
CA ASP A 82 9.63 0.11 -9.38
C ASP A 82 9.14 0.12 -10.84
N ASP A 83 9.33 -0.99 -11.56
CA ASP A 83 8.89 -1.20 -12.94
C ASP A 83 7.37 -1.30 -13.13
N GLY A 84 6.64 -1.70 -12.09
CA GLY A 84 5.20 -1.91 -12.14
C GLY A 84 4.37 -0.66 -11.84
N GLN A 85 4.94 0.35 -11.17
CA GLN A 85 4.20 1.53 -10.69
C GLN A 85 5.06 2.79 -10.80
N PRO A 86 5.23 3.34 -12.01
CA PRO A 86 6.25 4.35 -12.29
C PRO A 86 6.09 5.67 -11.55
N GLU A 87 4.85 6.05 -11.18
CA GLU A 87 4.59 7.30 -10.46
C GLU A 87 4.60 7.15 -8.93
N TRP A 88 4.84 5.93 -8.41
CA TRP A 88 4.79 5.69 -6.97
C TRP A 88 5.88 6.48 -6.24
N ASN A 89 7.15 6.29 -6.60
CA ASN A 89 8.28 6.86 -5.87
C ASN A 89 8.34 8.40 -5.93
N THR A 90 7.78 9.00 -6.99
CA THR A 90 7.85 10.45 -7.21
C THR A 90 6.59 11.20 -6.77
N LYS A 91 5.42 10.58 -6.93
CA LYS A 91 4.12 11.26 -6.76
C LYS A 91 3.19 10.53 -5.79
N ASN A 92 3.58 9.37 -5.28
CA ASN A 92 2.72 8.47 -4.50
C ASN A 92 1.42 8.15 -5.25
N VAL A 93 1.53 7.90 -6.56
CA VAL A 93 0.38 7.58 -7.41
C VAL A 93 0.45 6.13 -7.84
N LEU A 94 -0.66 5.41 -7.65
CA LEU A 94 -0.84 4.07 -8.19
C LEU A 94 -1.77 4.08 -9.40
N TRP A 95 -1.42 3.26 -10.38
CA TRP A 95 -2.23 3.01 -11.56
C TRP A 95 -2.94 1.66 -11.45
N ALA A 96 -4.23 1.64 -11.76
CA ALA A 96 -5.08 0.44 -11.80
C ALA A 96 -5.74 0.24 -13.16
N ASP A 97 -5.73 -0.97 -13.70
CA ASP A 97 -6.70 -1.43 -14.70
C ASP A 97 -7.66 -2.47 -14.13
N GLY A 98 -7.14 -3.52 -13.49
CA GLY A 98 -7.91 -4.69 -13.07
C GLY A 98 -9.01 -4.44 -12.02
N SER A 99 -9.02 -3.26 -11.39
CA SER A 99 -10.06 -2.85 -10.42
C SER A 99 -10.63 -1.46 -10.71
N ALA A 100 -10.31 -0.87 -11.86
CA ALA A 100 -10.71 0.49 -12.20
C ALA A 100 -12.22 0.68 -12.09
N GLU A 101 -13.02 -0.16 -12.75
CA GLU A 101 -14.49 -0.10 -12.73
C GLU A 101 -15.08 -0.12 -11.33
N LYS A 102 -14.59 -1.01 -10.46
CA LYS A 102 -15.06 -1.08 -9.07
C LYS A 102 -14.69 0.18 -8.31
N LEU A 103 -13.45 0.65 -8.43
CA LEU A 103 -12.96 1.86 -7.76
C LEU A 103 -13.70 3.13 -8.22
N ILE A 104 -14.02 3.22 -9.51
CA ILE A 104 -14.80 4.31 -10.11
C ILE A 104 -16.19 4.33 -9.47
N LYS A 105 -16.90 3.20 -9.50
CA LYS A 105 -18.23 3.07 -8.90
C LYS A 105 -18.20 3.42 -7.40
N ASP A 106 -17.25 2.86 -6.68
CA ASP A 106 -17.01 3.09 -5.25
C ASP A 106 -16.81 4.58 -4.92
N TYR A 107 -16.09 5.30 -5.78
CA TYR A 107 -15.79 6.72 -5.63
C TYR A 107 -16.99 7.60 -6.00
N GLU A 108 -17.63 7.34 -7.14
CA GLU A 108 -18.76 8.12 -7.65
C GLU A 108 -19.99 8.02 -6.73
N LEU A 109 -20.28 6.82 -6.23
CA LEU A 109 -21.39 6.60 -5.30
C LEU A 109 -21.10 7.15 -3.90
N LYS A 110 -19.84 7.51 -3.59
CA LYS A 110 -19.36 7.87 -2.25
C LYS A 110 -19.66 6.80 -1.18
N GLU A 111 -19.90 5.57 -1.62
CA GLU A 111 -20.25 4.43 -0.76
C GLU A 111 -19.00 3.73 -0.22
N SER A 112 -17.84 3.96 -0.84
CA SER A 112 -16.63 3.22 -0.50
C SER A 112 -15.99 3.72 0.79
N LYS A 113 -16.01 2.84 1.79
CA LYS A 113 -15.35 2.98 3.09
C LYS A 113 -13.82 2.86 3.01
N ASN A 114 -13.27 2.75 1.80
CA ASN A 114 -11.84 2.63 1.58
C ASN A 114 -11.16 3.99 1.29
N PHE A 115 -11.88 4.98 0.75
CA PHE A 115 -11.33 6.33 0.53
C PHE A 115 -11.06 7.05 1.86
N TYR A 116 -9.95 7.79 1.90
CA TYR A 116 -9.50 8.55 3.09
C TYR A 116 -9.22 7.71 4.35
N ARG A 117 -9.31 6.38 4.23
CA ARG A 117 -9.02 5.45 5.30
C ARG A 117 -7.53 5.13 5.35
N THR A 118 -7.00 5.07 6.57
CA THR A 118 -5.62 4.66 6.81
C THR A 118 -5.47 3.16 6.55
N ILE A 119 -4.57 2.79 5.63
CA ILE A 119 -4.32 1.41 5.18
C ILE A 119 -2.80 1.19 5.15
N PRO A 120 -2.30 0.02 5.55
CA PRO A 120 -0.88 -0.27 5.49
C PRO A 120 -0.45 -0.58 4.05
N VAL A 121 0.69 -0.04 3.66
CA VAL A 121 1.23 -0.20 2.31
C VAL A 121 2.57 -0.92 2.37
N PHE A 122 2.75 -1.84 1.44
CA PHE A 122 3.95 -2.63 1.29
C PHE A 122 4.49 -2.54 -0.14
N VAL A 123 5.80 -2.45 -0.30
CA VAL A 123 6.47 -2.47 -1.60
C VAL A 123 7.19 -3.81 -1.77
N MET A 124 7.05 -4.43 -2.93
CA MET A 124 7.77 -5.65 -3.29
C MET A 124 9.25 -5.33 -3.48
N ASP A 125 10.10 -6.12 -2.85
CA ASP A 125 11.55 -5.98 -2.91
C ASP A 125 12.06 -6.35 -4.31
N SER A 126 12.87 -5.49 -4.94
CA SER A 126 13.42 -5.71 -6.29
C SER A 126 14.26 -6.98 -6.36
N ASP A 127 15.00 -7.25 -5.30
CA ASP A 127 16.01 -8.31 -5.28
C ASP A 127 15.43 -9.67 -4.86
N LYS A 128 14.21 -9.70 -4.34
CA LYS A 128 13.59 -10.88 -3.74
C LYS A 128 12.10 -10.94 -4.07
N PHE A 129 11.79 -11.51 -5.23
CA PHE A 129 10.41 -11.76 -5.64
C PHE A 129 9.58 -12.41 -4.52
N GLY A 130 8.42 -11.83 -4.23
CA GLY A 130 7.50 -12.32 -3.20
C GLY A 130 7.85 -11.90 -1.76
N LYS A 131 8.87 -11.05 -1.56
CA LYS A 131 9.12 -10.35 -0.30
C LYS A 131 8.62 -8.92 -0.40
N TYR A 132 8.04 -8.45 0.69
CA TYR A 132 7.39 -7.15 0.80
C TYR A 132 7.94 -6.40 2.00
N THR A 133 8.25 -5.13 1.82
CA THR A 133 8.69 -4.23 2.88
C THR A 133 7.54 -3.32 3.25
N PHE A 134 7.24 -3.23 4.55
CA PHE A 134 6.26 -2.26 5.03
C PHE A 134 6.83 -0.84 4.91
N ILE A 135 6.12 0.04 4.19
CA ILE A 135 6.56 1.42 3.93
C ILE A 135 5.67 2.46 4.64
N GLY A 136 4.93 2.01 5.65
CA GLY A 136 4.10 2.86 6.49
C GLY A 136 2.61 2.79 6.15
N TRP A 137 1.89 3.68 6.82
CA TRP A 137 0.45 3.82 6.72
C TRP A 137 0.11 4.96 5.76
N TRP A 138 -0.90 4.74 4.91
CA TRP A 138 -1.26 5.69 3.87
C TRP A 138 -2.77 5.83 3.75
N LYS A 139 -3.20 6.97 3.20
CA LYS A 139 -4.57 7.22 2.78
C LYS A 139 -4.53 7.52 1.29
N TYR A 140 -5.37 6.88 0.49
CA TYR A 140 -5.60 7.42 -0.84
C TYR A 140 -6.71 8.47 -0.77
N THR A 141 -6.45 9.59 -1.43
CA THR A 141 -7.16 10.86 -1.25
C THR A 141 -7.80 11.35 -2.53
N SER A 142 -7.40 10.80 -3.68
CA SER A 142 -7.93 11.16 -4.97
C SER A 142 -8.04 9.93 -5.87
N LEU A 143 -9.02 9.99 -6.77
CA LEU A 143 -9.15 9.08 -7.90
C LEU A 143 -9.35 9.94 -9.15
N LYS A 144 -8.54 9.68 -10.17
CA LYS A 144 -8.73 10.22 -11.51
C LYS A 144 -8.99 9.07 -12.46
N VAL A 145 -10.12 9.13 -13.17
CA VAL A 145 -10.43 8.20 -14.25
C VAL A 145 -9.57 8.55 -15.45
N ILE A 146 -8.95 7.54 -16.03
CA ILE A 146 -8.15 7.63 -17.24
C ILE A 146 -8.88 6.86 -18.32
N GLU A 147 -9.35 7.58 -19.33
CA GLU A 147 -10.14 7.01 -20.41
C GLU A 147 -9.27 6.14 -21.35
N PRO A 148 -9.87 5.12 -21.98
CA PRO A 148 -9.19 4.29 -22.96
C PRO A 148 -8.56 5.14 -24.07
N PHE A 149 -7.38 4.72 -24.53
CA PHE A 149 -6.63 5.39 -25.60
C PHE A 149 -6.30 6.88 -25.41
N SER A 150 -6.50 7.44 -24.21
CA SER A 150 -6.06 8.81 -23.91
C SER A 150 -4.53 8.93 -24.01
N ASP A 151 -4.02 10.11 -24.37
CA ASP A 151 -2.57 10.36 -24.49
C ASP A 151 -1.83 9.97 -23.20
N GLU A 152 -2.40 10.34 -22.05
CA GLU A 152 -1.87 10.00 -20.73
C GLU A 152 -1.81 8.48 -20.47
N LEU A 153 -2.83 7.72 -20.91
CA LEU A 153 -2.79 6.26 -20.82
C LEU A 153 -1.70 5.69 -21.72
N MET A 154 -1.60 6.20 -22.95
CA MET A 154 -0.63 5.72 -23.93
C MET A 154 0.81 6.00 -23.50
N GLU A 155 1.08 7.15 -22.88
CA GLU A 155 2.39 7.46 -22.27
C GLU A 155 2.74 6.48 -21.15
N MET A 156 1.80 6.20 -20.26
CA MET A 156 2.01 5.23 -19.18
C MET A 156 2.24 3.82 -19.72
N MET A 157 1.47 3.39 -20.73
CA MET A 157 1.65 2.07 -21.35
C MET A 157 3.01 1.91 -22.02
N LYS A 158 3.56 2.99 -22.62
CA LYS A 158 4.95 2.99 -23.13
C LYS A 158 5.97 2.86 -22.00
N LEU A 159 5.73 3.53 -20.87
CA LEU A 159 6.62 3.41 -19.71
C LEU A 159 6.61 1.99 -19.15
N LYS A 160 5.44 1.37 -18.97
CA LYS A 160 5.31 -0.04 -18.58
C LYS A 160 5.90 -1.02 -19.60
N GLU A 161 5.92 -0.66 -20.88
CA GLU A 161 6.60 -1.44 -21.91
C GLU A 161 8.11 -1.35 -21.78
N SER A 162 8.65 -0.15 -21.54
CA SER A 162 10.09 0.06 -21.34
C SER A 162 10.65 -0.66 -20.11
N THR A 163 9.81 -0.89 -19.10
CA THR A 163 10.16 -1.63 -17.88
C THR A 163 9.89 -3.14 -17.99
N GLY A 164 9.43 -3.62 -19.15
CA GLY A 164 9.14 -5.04 -19.39
C GLY A 164 7.88 -5.57 -18.68
N ALA A 165 7.13 -4.71 -17.99
CA ALA A 165 5.86 -5.10 -17.36
C ALA A 165 4.79 -5.47 -18.38
N TYR A 166 4.82 -4.84 -19.55
CA TYR A 166 3.98 -5.15 -20.71
C TYR A 166 4.81 -5.18 -22.00
N SER A 167 4.28 -5.74 -23.08
CA SER A 167 4.89 -5.63 -24.41
C SER A 167 3.80 -5.49 -25.46
N LYS A 168 4.01 -4.58 -26.41
CA LYS A 168 3.14 -4.42 -27.58
C LYS A 168 3.28 -5.58 -28.57
N TYR A 169 4.34 -6.38 -28.45
CA TYR A 169 4.63 -7.52 -29.30
C TYR A 169 4.75 -8.83 -28.47
N GLY A 170 4.40 -9.97 -29.06
CA GLY A 170 4.64 -11.28 -28.44
C GLY A 170 3.60 -11.67 -27.37
N LYS A 171 4.03 -12.44 -26.36
CA LYS A 171 3.12 -13.14 -25.42
C LYS A 171 2.20 -12.23 -24.61
N SER A 172 2.55 -10.96 -24.42
CA SER A 172 1.75 -9.97 -23.67
C SER A 172 1.00 -8.96 -24.55
N GLU A 173 1.06 -9.05 -25.89
CA GLU A 173 0.36 -8.14 -26.81
C GLU A 173 -1.14 -8.08 -26.53
N LYS A 174 -1.79 -9.24 -26.32
CA LYS A 174 -3.21 -9.31 -25.99
C LYS A 174 -3.55 -8.58 -24.69
N LYS A 175 -2.66 -8.67 -23.68
CA LYS A 175 -2.82 -7.96 -22.40
C LYS A 175 -2.64 -6.46 -22.59
N TRP A 176 -1.62 -6.06 -23.36
CA TRP A 176 -1.36 -4.65 -23.68
C TRP A 176 -2.56 -4.02 -24.41
N LYS A 177 -3.07 -4.68 -25.47
CA LYS A 177 -4.26 -4.21 -26.20
C LYS A 177 -5.49 -4.10 -25.30
N LYS A 178 -5.74 -5.14 -24.48
CA LYS A 178 -6.84 -5.14 -23.51
C LYS A 178 -6.72 -3.98 -22.51
N SER A 179 -5.51 -3.76 -21.97
CA SER A 179 -5.25 -2.66 -21.05
C SER A 179 -5.46 -1.28 -21.69
N CYS A 180 -5.09 -1.07 -22.96
CA CYS A 180 -5.34 0.22 -23.65
C CYS A 180 -6.82 0.48 -23.92
N SER A 181 -7.63 -0.57 -24.09
CA SER A 181 -9.07 -0.49 -24.35
C SER A 181 -9.92 -0.37 -23.08
N GLY A 182 -9.34 -0.59 -21.90
CA GLY A 182 -10.03 -0.49 -20.61
C GLY A 182 -9.83 0.87 -19.96
N ARG A 183 -10.76 1.25 -19.08
CA ARG A 183 -10.54 2.40 -18.18
C ARG A 183 -9.45 2.06 -17.18
N TRP A 184 -8.63 3.05 -16.89
CA TRP A 184 -7.67 3.01 -15.79
C TRP A 184 -8.07 4.00 -14.72
N VAL A 185 -7.50 3.86 -13.53
CA VAL A 185 -7.54 4.91 -12.51
C VAL A 185 -6.16 5.24 -12.00
N LYS A 186 -5.94 6.53 -11.74
CA LYS A 186 -4.84 7.03 -10.91
C LYS A 186 -5.36 7.27 -9.50
N LEU A 187 -4.74 6.63 -8.52
CA LEU A 187 -5.02 6.81 -7.11
C LEU A 187 -3.88 7.59 -6.47
N GLY A 188 -4.18 8.76 -5.91
CA GLY A 188 -3.19 9.58 -5.20
C GLY A 188 -3.15 9.24 -3.71
N PHE A 189 -1.96 9.07 -3.16
CA PHE A 189 -1.74 8.69 -1.77
C PHE A 189 -1.03 9.77 -0.95
N VAL A 190 -1.37 9.83 0.33
CA VAL A 190 -0.69 10.64 1.35
C VAL A 190 -0.29 9.74 2.51
N GLN A 191 0.97 9.83 2.92
CA GLN A 191 1.48 9.07 4.05
C GLN A 191 0.94 9.64 5.36
N VAL A 192 0.52 8.75 6.26
CA VAL A 192 0.03 9.08 7.59
C VAL A 192 1.19 9.00 8.58
N LYS A 193 1.54 10.13 9.19
CA LYS A 193 2.65 10.26 10.16
C LYS A 193 2.17 10.32 11.61
N GLU A 194 1.14 9.55 11.92
CA GLU A 194 0.53 9.50 13.26
C GLU A 194 1.36 8.59 14.18
N LYS A 195 1.88 9.14 15.29
CA LYS A 195 2.78 8.43 16.22
C LYS A 195 2.15 7.23 16.93
N PHE A 196 0.82 7.14 16.96
CA PHE A 196 0.10 6.06 17.65
C PHE A 196 -0.15 4.84 16.74
N LEU A 197 0.23 4.91 15.46
CA LEU A 197 0.09 3.79 14.55
C LEU A 197 1.19 2.77 14.83
N LYS A 198 0.79 1.54 15.15
CA LYS A 198 1.68 0.40 15.29
C LYS A 198 2.38 0.12 13.97
N GLY A 199 3.66 -0.21 14.02
CA GLY A 199 4.33 -0.93 12.95
C GLY A 199 3.69 -2.31 12.74
N ILE A 200 3.81 -2.84 11.52
CA ILE A 200 3.28 -4.18 11.20
C ILE A 200 3.97 -5.26 12.04
N SER A 201 5.23 -5.04 12.42
CA SER A 201 6.02 -5.87 13.33
C SER A 201 5.40 -6.03 14.72
N GLU A 202 4.58 -5.07 15.15
CA GLU A 202 3.98 -5.02 16.49
C GLU A 202 2.61 -5.71 16.54
N LEU A 203 2.08 -6.12 15.39
CA LEU A 203 0.79 -6.81 15.28
C LEU A 203 0.98 -8.31 15.49
N LYS A 204 0.12 -8.91 16.31
CA LYS A 204 0.08 -10.37 16.48
C LYS A 204 -0.65 -11.03 15.30
N ASN A 205 -0.43 -12.33 15.11
CA ASN A 205 -1.16 -13.12 14.12
C ASN A 205 -2.67 -13.00 14.33
N GLY A 206 -3.40 -12.69 13.26
CA GLY A 206 -4.84 -12.45 13.27
C GLY A 206 -5.29 -11.08 13.78
N GLU A 207 -4.42 -10.26 14.39
CA GLU A 207 -4.78 -8.94 14.93
C GLU A 207 -4.95 -7.89 13.81
N GLY A 208 -4.28 -8.07 12.67
CA GLY A 208 -4.17 -7.04 11.65
C GLY A 208 -5.50 -6.61 11.04
N GLY A 209 -6.43 -7.55 10.82
CA GLY A 209 -7.75 -7.24 10.26
C GLY A 209 -8.54 -6.32 11.18
N GLU A 210 -8.64 -6.67 12.46
CA GLU A 210 -9.30 -5.86 13.48
C GLU A 210 -8.63 -4.49 13.64
N TYR A 211 -7.30 -4.47 13.65
CA TYR A 211 -6.52 -3.25 13.82
C TYR A 211 -6.74 -2.25 12.68
N VAL A 212 -6.77 -2.73 11.42
CA VAL A 212 -7.02 -1.90 10.24
C VAL A 212 -8.43 -1.28 10.27
N LEU A 213 -9.44 -2.00 10.77
CA LEU A 213 -10.79 -1.45 10.95
C LEU A 213 -10.81 -0.36 12.04
N LYS A 214 -10.11 -0.59 13.17
CA LYS A 214 -10.00 0.39 14.26
C LYS A 214 -9.32 1.68 13.81
N VAL A 215 -8.14 1.58 13.19
CA VAL A 215 -7.41 2.75 12.69
C VAL A 215 -8.21 3.46 11.59
N GLY A 216 -8.96 2.69 10.79
CA GLY A 216 -9.86 3.22 9.78
C GLY A 216 -11.17 3.80 10.30
N ARG A 217 -11.43 3.78 11.62
CA ARG A 217 -12.68 4.22 12.27
C ARG A 217 -13.94 3.51 11.75
N LEU A 218 -13.80 2.25 11.35
CA LEU A 218 -14.87 1.42 10.80
C LEU A 218 -15.53 0.58 11.91
N ASN A 219 -16.21 1.25 12.84
CA ASN A 219 -16.78 0.62 14.04
C ASN A 219 -17.90 -0.38 13.73
N GLU A 220 -18.71 -0.13 12.70
CA GLU A 220 -19.77 -1.06 12.30
C GLU A 220 -19.19 -2.31 11.66
N GLU A 221 -18.18 -2.17 10.80
CA GLU A 221 -17.47 -3.28 10.18
C GLU A 221 -16.75 -4.12 11.24
N LEU A 222 -16.21 -3.46 12.26
CA LEU A 222 -15.59 -4.13 13.38
C LEU A 222 -16.59 -4.99 14.17
N LYS A 223 -17.83 -4.51 14.37
CA LYS A 223 -18.90 -5.32 14.98
C LYS A 223 -19.24 -6.51 14.10
N VAL A 224 -19.44 -6.28 12.79
CA VAL A 224 -19.72 -7.31 11.78
C VAL A 224 -18.63 -8.39 11.76
N LEU A 225 -17.35 -8.01 11.82
CA LEU A 225 -16.24 -8.95 11.87
C LEU A 225 -16.33 -9.85 13.11
N ARG A 226 -16.55 -9.26 14.30
CA ARG A 226 -16.65 -10.00 15.57
C ARG A 226 -17.86 -10.94 15.60
N GLU A 227 -19.00 -10.51 15.05
CA GLU A 227 -20.18 -11.37 14.90
C GLU A 227 -19.94 -12.55 13.95
N TYR A 228 -19.21 -12.30 12.85
CA TYR A 228 -18.81 -13.34 11.91
C TYR A 228 -17.85 -14.37 12.54
N GLU A 229 -16.81 -13.91 13.22
CA GLU A 229 -15.81 -14.77 13.86
C GLU A 229 -16.36 -15.59 15.05
N SER A 230 -17.37 -15.06 15.74
CA SER A 230 -18.08 -15.77 16.82
C SER A 230 -19.12 -16.77 16.31
N GLY A 231 -19.31 -16.91 14.99
CA GLY A 231 -20.34 -17.77 14.40
C GLY A 231 -21.78 -17.26 14.56
N GLY A 232 -21.94 -16.03 15.08
CA GLY A 232 -23.24 -15.38 15.29
C GLY A 232 -23.80 -14.69 14.06
N TRP A 233 -23.03 -14.58 12.97
CA TRP A 233 -23.45 -13.90 11.75
C TRP A 233 -24.61 -14.60 11.06
N LYS A 234 -25.80 -13.99 11.15
CA LYS A 234 -26.99 -14.41 10.42
C LYS A 234 -27.05 -13.64 9.11
N VAL A 235 -26.98 -14.35 7.99
CA VAL A 235 -27.26 -13.77 6.67
C VAL A 235 -28.71 -13.30 6.71
N LYS A 236 -28.93 -11.99 6.83
CA LYS A 236 -30.26 -11.43 6.55
C LYS A 236 -30.50 -11.72 5.06
N ASN A 237 -31.41 -12.65 4.77
CA ASN A 237 -31.90 -12.89 3.43
C ASN A 237 -32.58 -11.61 2.96
N GLY A 238 -31.81 -10.68 2.39
CA GLY A 238 -32.33 -9.60 1.57
C GLY A 238 -32.72 -10.23 0.24
N SER A 239 -34.01 -10.34 0.01
CA SER A 239 -34.60 -10.70 -1.27
C SER A 239 -33.95 -9.87 -2.37
N ARG A 240 -33.42 -10.55 -3.39
CA ARG A 240 -33.02 -9.93 -4.66
C ARG A 240 -34.25 -9.46 -5.41
#